data_AF-A0A354W750-F1
#
_entry.id   AF-A0A354W750-F1
#
_cell.length_a   1.000
_cell.length_b   1.000
_cell.length_c   1.000
_cell.angle_alpha   90.00
_cell.angle_beta   90.00
_cell.angle_gamma   90.00
#
_symmetry.space_group_name_H-M   'P 1'
#
loop_
_entity.id
_entity.type
_entity.pdbx_description
1 polymer ?
#
loop_
_entity_poly.entity_id
_entity_poly.type
_entity_poly.pdbx_seq_one_letter_code
_entity_poly.pdbx_strand_id
1 'polypeptide(L)'
;MSQSFKALVDSPDMRHVLGISGGKDSAALAIYIKENYPEIHNKVEYFFSDTGAELTEAYEFLDKLEAYLGKEIVKLSSGRDFDHHLKMHNGLLPSPQIRWCTREMKIKPFE
;
A
#
# COMPACT_ATOMS: atom_id res chain seq x y z
N MET A 1 -11.01 -17.48 -13.45
CA MET A 1 -11.62 -16.16 -13.17
C MET A 1 -12.98 -16.08 -13.84
N SER A 2 -13.96 -15.40 -13.21
CA SER A 2 -15.25 -15.15 -13.84
C SER A 2 -15.10 -14.21 -15.04
N GLN A 3 -16.02 -14.30 -16.01
CA GLN A 3 -16.05 -13.35 -17.14
C GLN A 3 -16.20 -11.89 -16.66
N SER A 4 -16.94 -11.67 -15.57
CA SER A 4 -17.09 -10.34 -14.97
C SER A 4 -15.78 -9.74 -14.48
N PHE A 5 -14.90 -10.55 -13.88
CA PHE A 5 -13.63 -10.06 -13.38
C PHE A 5 -12.67 -9.68 -14.52
N LYS A 6 -12.62 -10.50 -15.58
CA LYS A 6 -11.80 -10.20 -16.76
C LYS A 6 -12.23 -8.89 -17.45
N ALA A 7 -13.54 -8.64 -17.53
CA ALA A 7 -14.06 -7.38 -18.05
C ALA A 7 -13.60 -6.15 -17.25
N LEU A 8 -13.48 -6.27 -15.91
CA LEU A 8 -12.96 -5.19 -15.06
C LEU A 8 -11.46 -4.97 -15.27
N VAL A 9 -10.69 -6.05 -15.43
CA VAL A 9 -9.24 -5.97 -15.72
C VAL A 9 -8.99 -5.25 -17.04
N ASP A 10 -9.83 -5.47 -18.04
CA ASP A 10 -9.67 -4.92 -19.40
C ASP A 10 -10.34 -3.55 -19.63
N SER A 11 -11.12 -3.06 -18.66
CA SER A 11 -11.75 -1.74 -18.76
C SER A 11 -10.70 -0.61 -18.69
N PRO A 12 -10.68 0.32 -19.66
CA PRO A 12 -9.73 1.44 -19.67
C PRO A 12 -9.99 2.47 -18.56
N ASP A 13 -11.22 2.52 -18.03
CA ASP A 13 -11.62 3.45 -16.96
C ASP A 13 -11.35 2.90 -15.56
N MET A 14 -10.81 1.68 -15.44
CA MET A 14 -10.54 1.03 -14.16
C MET A 14 -9.05 1.08 -13.83
N ARG A 15 -8.74 1.73 -12.70
CA ARG A 15 -7.40 1.71 -12.11
C ARG A 15 -7.28 0.55 -11.14
N HIS A 16 -6.27 -0.30 -11.33
CA HIS A 16 -6.00 -1.44 -10.45
C HIS A 16 -4.89 -1.05 -9.50
N VAL A 17 -5.17 -1.04 -8.19
CA VAL A 17 -4.18 -0.68 -7.18
C VAL A 17 -4.09 -1.78 -6.12
N LEU A 18 -2.88 -2.03 -5.62
CA LEU A 18 -2.65 -2.92 -4.49
C LEU A 18 -1.76 -2.25 -3.45
N GLY A 19 -2.33 -2.06 -2.27
CA GLY A 19 -1.58 -1.58 -1.10
C GLY A 19 -0.71 -2.70 -0.54
N ILE A 20 0.60 -2.47 -0.54
CA ILE A 20 1.60 -3.26 0.19
C ILE A 20 1.71 -2.66 1.58
N SER A 21 1.58 -3.48 2.62
CA SER A 21 1.61 -3.04 4.02
C SER A 21 2.96 -3.28 4.71
N GLY A 22 3.93 -3.84 3.99
CA GLY A 22 5.17 -4.38 4.57
C GLY A 22 4.97 -5.72 5.30
N GLY A 23 3.74 -6.25 5.33
CA GLY A 23 3.38 -7.51 5.96
C GLY A 23 3.24 -8.68 4.96
N LYS A 24 3.30 -9.89 5.50
CA LYS A 24 3.28 -11.17 4.75
C LYS A 24 2.09 -11.31 3.79
N ASP A 25 0.89 -10.88 4.19
CA ASP A 25 -0.34 -11.19 3.45
C ASP A 25 -0.43 -10.35 2.17
N SER A 26 -0.09 -9.06 2.25
CA SER A 26 -0.05 -8.16 1.09
C SER A 26 1.02 -8.57 0.08
N ALA A 27 2.19 -9.01 0.58
CA ALA A 27 3.26 -9.50 -0.26
C ALA A 27 2.91 -10.83 -0.92
N ALA A 28 2.32 -11.78 -0.17
CA ALA A 28 1.85 -13.05 -0.72
C ALA A 28 0.83 -12.82 -1.83
N LEU A 29 -0.10 -11.88 -1.65
CA LEU A 29 -1.06 -11.52 -2.69
C LEU A 29 -0.37 -10.91 -3.93
N ALA A 30 0.60 -9.99 -3.74
CA ALA A 30 1.34 -9.39 -4.86
C ALA A 30 2.11 -10.44 -5.67
N ILE A 31 2.79 -11.36 -4.99
CA ILE A 31 3.52 -12.49 -5.59
C ILE A 31 2.54 -13.41 -6.32
N TYR A 32 1.44 -13.77 -5.68
CA TYR A 32 0.43 -14.64 -6.27
C TYR A 32 -0.16 -14.04 -7.56
N ILE A 33 -0.46 -12.73 -7.56
CA ILE A 33 -0.91 -12.01 -8.75
C ILE A 33 0.15 -12.05 -9.85
N LYS A 34 1.43 -11.80 -9.52
CA LYS A 34 2.52 -11.87 -10.50
C LYS A 34 2.64 -13.25 -11.15
N GLU A 35 2.63 -14.30 -10.35
CA GLU A 35 2.89 -15.67 -10.82
C GLU A 35 1.69 -16.27 -11.58
N ASN A 36 0.47 -15.92 -11.19
CA ASN A 36 -0.74 -16.61 -11.69
C ASN A 36 -1.60 -15.74 -12.61
N TYR A 37 -1.44 -14.41 -12.57
CA TYR A 37 -2.27 -13.46 -13.30
C TYR A 37 -1.44 -12.31 -13.90
N PRO A 38 -0.50 -12.61 -14.82
CA PRO A 38 0.41 -11.62 -15.39
C PRO A 38 -0.32 -10.45 -16.06
N GLU A 39 -1.50 -10.68 -16.64
CA GLU A 39 -2.34 -9.63 -17.23
C GLU A 39 -2.80 -8.58 -16.21
N ILE A 40 -3.04 -9.00 -14.96
CA ILE A 40 -3.39 -8.10 -13.85
C ILE A 40 -2.11 -7.46 -13.33
N HIS A 41 -1.05 -8.25 -13.11
CA HIS A 41 0.23 -7.77 -12.63
C HIS A 41 0.79 -6.63 -13.50
N ASN A 42 0.63 -6.74 -14.82
CA ASN A 42 1.07 -5.71 -15.76
C ASN A 42 0.34 -4.37 -15.56
N LYS A 43 -0.94 -4.40 -15.16
CA LYS A 43 -1.78 -3.20 -14.97
C LYS A 43 -1.81 -2.67 -13.53
N VAL A 44 -1.60 -3.53 -12.53
CA VAL A 44 -1.72 -3.14 -11.12
C VAL A 44 -0.62 -2.17 -10.71
N GLU A 45 -0.98 -1.13 -9.99
CA GLU A 45 -0.07 -0.20 -9.35
C GLU A 45 0.11 -0.61 -7.90
N TYR A 46 1.35 -0.88 -7.50
CA TYR A 46 1.66 -1.17 -6.11
C TYR A 46 1.95 0.13 -5.37
N PHE A 47 1.44 0.25 -4.15
CA PHE A 47 1.74 1.42 -3.30
C PHE A 47 1.99 1.00 -1.86
N PHE A 48 2.75 1.81 -1.13
CA PHE A 48 3.00 1.66 0.30
C PHE A 48 2.65 2.98 1.01
N SER A 49 1.83 2.92 2.07
CA SER A 49 1.51 4.11 2.86
C SER A 49 2.56 4.32 3.95
N ASP A 50 3.54 5.15 3.66
CA ASP A 50 4.65 5.45 4.54
C ASP A 50 4.24 6.42 5.66
N THR A 51 4.28 5.92 6.89
CA THR A 51 3.93 6.68 8.09
C THR A 51 5.12 7.46 8.69
N GLY A 52 6.34 7.22 8.19
CA GLY A 52 7.57 7.70 8.80
C GLY A 52 7.92 7.03 10.13
N ALA A 53 7.14 6.04 10.58
CA ALA A 53 7.35 5.28 11.81
C ALA A 53 7.52 3.76 11.57
N GLU A 54 7.82 3.39 10.32
CA GLU A 54 8.05 2.00 9.92
C GLU A 54 9.45 1.54 10.32
N LEU A 55 9.61 0.24 10.55
CA LEU A 55 10.91 -0.35 10.86
C LEU A 55 11.83 -0.33 9.64
N THR A 56 13.15 -0.23 9.84
CA THR A 56 14.15 -0.32 8.76
C THR A 56 13.96 -1.57 7.91
N GLU A 57 13.66 -2.71 8.57
CA GLU A 57 13.42 -4.00 7.96
C GLU A 57 12.20 -3.99 7.03
N ALA A 58 11.21 -3.13 7.28
CA ALA A 58 10.06 -2.98 6.38
C ALA A 58 10.49 -2.37 5.05
N TYR A 59 11.36 -1.35 5.07
CA TYR A 59 11.89 -0.75 3.84
C TYR A 59 12.79 -1.73 3.08
N GLU A 60 13.70 -2.43 3.77
CA GLU A 60 14.53 -3.46 3.13
C GLU A 60 13.70 -4.59 2.51
N PHE A 61 12.58 -4.93 3.14
CA PHE A 61 11.64 -5.90 2.61
C PHE A 61 10.93 -5.38 1.36
N LEU A 62 10.51 -4.11 1.35
CA LEU A 62 9.92 -3.47 0.16
C LEU A 62 10.91 -3.50 -1.00
N ASP A 63 12.18 -3.16 -0.79
CA ASP A 63 13.21 -3.18 -1.85
C ASP A 63 13.37 -4.58 -2.46
N LYS A 64 13.37 -5.62 -1.62
CA LYS A 64 13.42 -7.03 -2.08
C LYS A 64 12.15 -7.41 -2.85
N LEU A 65 11.00 -6.95 -2.39
CA LEU A 65 9.72 -7.22 -3.04
C LEU A 65 9.61 -6.49 -4.38
N GLU A 66 10.05 -5.24 -4.49
CA GLU A 66 10.15 -4.48 -5.75
C GLU A 66 11.04 -5.20 -6.76
N ALA A 67 12.23 -5.65 -6.33
CA ALA A 67 13.15 -6.41 -7.17
C ALA A 67 12.51 -7.73 -7.64
N TYR A 68 11.82 -8.44 -6.75
CA TYR A 68 11.11 -9.66 -7.11
C TYR A 68 9.94 -9.38 -8.06
N LEU A 69 9.14 -8.34 -7.82
CA LEU A 69 7.98 -7.98 -8.64
C LEU A 69 8.40 -7.43 -10.01
N GLY A 70 9.55 -6.77 -10.10
CA GLY A 70 9.97 -6.04 -11.30
C GLY A 70 9.11 -4.81 -11.57
N LYS A 71 8.45 -4.28 -10.53
CA LYS A 71 7.59 -3.09 -10.58
C LYS A 71 7.84 -2.26 -9.32
N GLU A 72 7.81 -0.94 -9.49
CA GLU A 72 7.91 0.02 -8.39
C GLU A 72 6.70 -0.12 -7.44
N ILE A 73 6.97 0.04 -6.13
CA ILE A 73 5.98 0.25 -5.09
C ILE A 73 6.00 1.73 -4.72
N VAL A 74 4.99 2.46 -5.18
CA VAL A 74 4.87 3.91 -4.98
C VAL A 74 4.68 4.23 -3.49
N LYS A 75 5.62 4.98 -2.90
CA LYS A 75 5.54 5.40 -1.50
C LYS A 75 4.65 6.63 -1.37
N LEU A 76 3.50 6.47 -0.74
CA LEU A 76 2.56 7.54 -0.42
C LEU A 76 2.85 8.05 1.00
N SER A 77 2.91 9.37 1.17
CA SER A 77 3.15 9.99 2.47
C SER A 77 2.27 11.22 2.65
N SER A 78 1.89 11.51 3.89
CA SER A 78 1.22 12.78 4.24
C SER A 78 2.17 13.98 4.22
N GLY A 79 3.46 13.77 3.94
CA GLY A 79 4.52 14.79 4.06
C GLY A 79 4.85 15.16 5.51
N ARG A 80 4.22 14.49 6.47
CA ARG A 80 4.39 14.63 7.91
C ARG A 80 4.53 13.24 8.52
N ASP A 81 5.50 13.08 9.42
CA ASP A 81 5.75 11.85 10.15
C ASP A 81 4.77 11.65 11.32
N PHE A 82 4.84 10.47 11.94
CA PHE A 82 4.02 10.14 13.10
C PHE A 82 4.18 11.15 14.25
N ASP A 83 5.40 11.60 14.52
CA ASP A 83 5.70 12.51 15.63
C ASP A 83 5.05 13.89 15.43
N HIS A 84 5.02 14.39 14.19
CA HIS A 84 4.27 15.60 13.85
C HIS A 84 2.78 15.46 14.19
N HIS A 85 2.15 14.37 13.76
CA HIS A 85 0.73 14.15 14.02
C HIS A 85 0.45 13.90 15.50
N LEU A 86 1.32 13.17 16.20
CA LEU A 86 1.23 12.97 17.64
C LEU A 86 1.23 14.31 18.40
N LYS A 87 2.10 15.24 17.99
CA LYS A 87 2.14 16.60 18.54
C LYS A 87 0.86 17.38 18.25
N MET A 88 0.31 17.29 17.04
CA MET A 88 -0.97 17.92 16.66
C MET A 88 -2.16 17.38 17.48
N HIS A 89 -2.06 16.13 17.95
CA HIS A 89 -3.04 15.48 18.83
C HIS A 89 -2.68 15.59 20.32
N ASN A 90 -1.82 16.53 20.71
CA ASN A 90 -1.42 16.77 22.11
C ASN A 90 -0.89 15.52 22.84
N GLY A 91 -0.17 14.65 22.13
CA GLY A 91 0.38 13.40 22.68
C GLY A 91 -0.63 12.26 22.82
N LEU A 92 -1.86 12.42 22.31
CA LEU A 92 -2.87 11.36 22.35
C LEU A 92 -2.55 10.26 21.32
N LEU A 93 -2.08 9.11 21.82
CA LEU A 93 -1.84 7.93 20.99
C LEU A 93 -3.15 7.45 20.32
N PRO A 94 -3.05 6.93 19.08
CA PRO A 94 -4.21 6.43 18.37
C PRO A 94 -4.75 5.17 19.06
N SER A 95 -6.06 4.96 18.93
CA SER A 95 -6.74 3.77 19.43
C SER A 95 -7.72 3.23 18.39
N PRO A 96 -8.30 2.03 18.57
CA PRO A 96 -9.33 1.52 17.67
C PRO A 96 -10.53 2.45 17.49
N GLN A 97 -10.84 3.27 18.51
CA GLN A 97 -11.91 4.26 18.48
C GLN A 97 -11.41 5.61 17.91
N ILE A 98 -10.16 5.97 18.22
CA ILE A 98 -9.55 7.24 17.84
C ILE A 98 -8.49 6.99 16.77
N ARG A 99 -8.96 6.73 15.55
CA ARG A 99 -8.14 6.30 14.40
C ARG A 99 -7.55 7.45 13.58
N TRP A 100 -7.09 8.51 14.25
CA TRP A 100 -6.56 9.68 13.56
C TRP A 100 -5.38 9.29 12.65
N CYS A 101 -4.50 8.38 13.09
CA CYS A 101 -3.35 7.95 12.29
C CYS A 101 -3.77 7.28 10.97
N THR A 102 -4.84 6.48 10.98
CA THR A 102 -5.36 5.88 9.73
C THR A 102 -5.88 6.95 8.78
N ARG A 103 -6.65 7.91 9.31
CA ARG A 103 -7.25 8.96 8.48
C ARG A 103 -6.17 9.86 7.88
N GLU A 104 -5.27 10.38 8.70
CA GLU A 104 -4.29 11.39 8.29
C GLU A 104 -3.12 10.80 7.50
N MET A 105 -2.69 9.58 7.84
CA MET A 105 -1.43 9.01 7.33
C MET A 105 -1.63 7.88 6.32
N LYS A 106 -2.86 7.35 6.16
CA LYS A 106 -3.15 6.26 5.21
C LYS A 106 -4.24 6.60 4.21
N ILE A 107 -5.40 7.08 4.66
CA ILE A 107 -6.54 7.38 3.78
C ILE A 107 -6.29 8.66 2.98
N LYS A 108 -6.02 9.79 3.65
CA LYS A 108 -5.78 11.07 2.96
C LYS A 108 -4.62 11.06 1.96
N PRO A 109 -3.48 10.38 2.21
CA PRO A 109 -2.42 10.30 1.21
C PRO A 109 -2.75 9.41 0.00
N PHE A 110 -3.79 8.58 0.10
CA PHE A 110 -4.24 7.68 -0.96
C PHE A 110 -5.33 8.30 -1.84
N GLU A 111 -6.22 9.09 -1.25
CA GLU A 111 -7.30 9.85 -1.93
C GLU A 111 -6.78 11.07 -2.68
#